data_AF-S2S636-F1
#
_entry.id   AF-S2S636-F1
#
_cell.length_a   1.000
_cell.length_b   1.000
_cell.length_c   1.000
_cell.angle_alpha   90.00
_cell.angle_beta   90.00
_cell.angle_gamma   90.00
#
_symmetry.space_group_name_H-M   'P 1'
#
loop_
_entity.id
_entity.type
_entity.pdbx_description
1 polymer ?
#
loop_
_entity_poly.entity_id
_entity_poly.type
_entity_poly.pdbx_seq_one_letter_code
_entity_poly.pdbx_strand_id
1 'polypeptide(L)' 'KHGIVRDPQVHRDVLKMIVDFALEAGYDVLGLDYSPIKGGEGNIEFLIHLQNSAQTPGKMAPDVDIEETLTAAYGDLHRP' A
#
# COMPACT_ATOMS: atom_id res chain seq x y z
N LYS A 1 1.86 8.85 -22.79
CA LYS A 1 2.14 8.11 -21.54
C LYS A 1 0.93 7.23 -21.27
N HIS A 2 1.04 5.90 -21.34
CA HIS A 2 -0.09 4.97 -21.26
C HIS A 2 -0.56 4.69 -19.82
N GLY A 3 -0.60 5.69 -18.92
CA GLY A 3 -1.18 5.56 -17.57
C GLY A 3 -0.51 4.58 -16.58
N ILE A 4 0.43 3.74 -17.00
CA ILE A 4 1.05 2.70 -16.17
C ILE A 4 2.19 3.25 -15.31
N VAL A 5 2.14 2.96 -14.01
CA VAL A 5 3.22 3.15 -13.04
C VAL A 5 4.00 1.84 -12.91
N ARG A 6 5.32 1.91 -13.15
CA ARG A 6 6.23 0.76 -13.04
C ARG A 6 7.33 0.95 -12.01
N ASP A 7 7.60 2.20 -11.65
CA ASP A 7 8.69 2.58 -10.77
C ASP A 7 8.36 2.18 -9.31
N PRO A 8 9.14 1.28 -8.69
CA PRO A 8 8.94 0.89 -7.30
C PRO A 8 9.03 2.08 -6.34
N GLN A 9 9.83 3.10 -6.65
CA GLN A 9 9.94 4.29 -5.81
C GLN A 9 8.62 5.06 -5.79
N VAL A 10 7.95 5.17 -6.93
CA VAL A 10 6.63 5.83 -7.01
C VAL A 10 5.61 5.06 -6.17
N HIS A 11 5.60 3.73 -6.21
CA HIS A 11 4.71 2.94 -5.36
C HIS A 11 5.01 3.13 -3.86
N ARG A 12 6.29 3.12 -3.47
CA ARG A 12 6.72 3.38 -2.09
C ARG A 12 6.23 4.74 -1.59
N ASP A 13 6.43 5.79 -2.38
CA ASP A 13 6.04 7.14 -2.00
C ASP A 13 4.52 7.25 -1.83
N VAL A 14 3.74 6.62 -2.72
CA VAL A 14 2.28 6.57 -2.62
C VAL A 14 1.83 5.80 -1.39
N LEU A 15 2.39 4.63 -1.11
CA LEU A 15 2.02 3.84 0.07
C LEU A 15 2.32 4.58 1.36
N LYS A 16 3.50 5.20 1.46
CA LYS A 16 3.85 6.03 2.63
C LYS A 16 2.87 7.19 2.79
N MET A 17 2.56 7.91 1.72
CA MET A 17 1.62 9.02 1.73
C MET A 17 0.23 8.58 2.20
N ILE A 18 -0.28 7.44 1.72
CA ILE A 18 -1.61 6.94 2.08
C ILE A 18 -1.66 6.44 3.54
N VAL A 19 -0.60 5.78 4.01
CA VAL A 19 -0.50 5.36 5.43
C VAL A 19 -0.49 6.59 6.33
N ASP A 20 0.38 7.58 6.05
CA ASP A 20 0.46 8.81 6.84
C ASP A 20 -0.89 9.54 6.85
N PHE A 21 -1.53 9.68 5.68
CA PHE A 21 -2.85 10.29 5.55
C PHE A 21 -3.92 9.56 6.38
N ALA A 22 -3.96 8.22 6.35
CA ALA A 22 -4.94 7.46 7.11
C ALA A 22 -4.77 7.66 8.63
N LEU A 23 -3.52 7.63 9.12
CA LEU A 23 -3.21 7.87 10.52
C LEU A 23 -3.63 9.29 10.95
N GLU A 24 -3.28 10.31 10.15
CA GLU A 24 -3.67 11.71 10.41
C GLU A 24 -5.19 11.92 10.36
N ALA A 25 -5.90 11.18 9.52
CA ALA A 25 -7.35 11.21 9.43
C ALA A 25 -8.07 10.45 10.57
N GLY A 26 -7.33 9.85 11.51
CA GLY A 26 -7.89 9.13 12.65
C GLY A 26 -8.29 7.69 12.33
N TYR A 27 -7.59 7.03 11.40
CA TYR A 27 -7.72 5.59 11.16
C TYR A 27 -6.50 4.83 11.67
N ASP A 28 -6.74 3.69 12.29
CA ASP A 28 -5.68 2.71 12.53
C ASP A 28 -5.44 1.93 11.24
N VAL A 29 -4.16 1.70 10.91
CA VAL A 29 -3.74 0.87 9.78
C VAL A 29 -3.44 -0.52 10.31
N LEU A 30 -4.33 -1.46 10.01
CA LEU A 30 -4.28 -2.83 10.54
C LEU A 30 -3.64 -3.83 9.58
N GLY A 31 -3.42 -3.44 8.32
CA GLY A 31 -2.89 -4.33 7.29
C GLY A 31 -2.57 -3.56 6.02
N LEU A 32 -1.53 -3.99 5.34
CA LEU A 32 -1.15 -3.53 4.01
C LEU A 32 -0.74 -4.76 3.21
N ASP A 33 -1.29 -4.88 2.00
CA ASP A 33 -0.99 -5.98 1.10
C ASP A 33 -1.13 -5.51 -0.35
N TYR A 34 -0.91 -6.40 -1.31
CA TYR A 34 -1.08 -6.13 -2.73
C TYR A 34 -2.19 -7.01 -3.33
N SER A 35 -2.79 -6.53 -4.41
CA SER A 35 -3.74 -7.34 -5.19
C SER A 35 -2.99 -8.45 -5.92
N PRO A 36 -3.45 -9.72 -5.85
CA PRO A 36 -2.81 -10.83 -6.57
C PRO A 36 -2.94 -10.71 -8.09
N ILE A 37 -3.74 -9.76 -8.59
CA ILE A 37 -3.89 -9.44 -10.01
C ILE A 37 -3.56 -7.97 -10.26
N LYS A 38 -3.00 -7.68 -11.43
CA LYS A 38 -2.78 -6.30 -11.88
C LYS A 38 -4.11 -5.67 -12.31
N GLY A 39 -4.27 -4.38 -12.06
CA GLY A 39 -5.38 -3.57 -12.56
C GLY A 39 -5.37 -3.45 -14.08
N GLY A 40 -6.39 -2.81 -14.64
CA GLY A 40 -6.71 -2.84 -16.08
C GLY A 40 -5.53 -2.63 -17.04
N GLU A 41 -4.79 -1.53 -16.90
CA GLU A 41 -3.63 -1.23 -17.77
C GLU A 41 -2.34 -1.96 -17.36
N GLY A 42 -2.38 -2.80 -16.32
CA GLY A 42 -1.23 -3.52 -15.78
C GLY A 42 -0.58 -2.85 -14.56
N ASN A 43 -1.27 -1.92 -13.90
CA ASN A 43 -0.82 -1.32 -12.64
C ASN A 43 -0.83 -2.35 -11.50
N ILE A 44 0.16 -2.28 -10.63
CA ILE A 44 0.11 -2.96 -9.34
C ILE A 44 -0.88 -2.19 -8.46
N GLU A 45 -1.82 -2.89 -7.84
CA GLU A 45 -2.79 -2.31 -6.94
C GLU A 45 -2.50 -2.81 -5.52
N PHE A 46 -2.74 -1.94 -4.53
CA PHE A 46 -2.48 -2.22 -3.12
C PHE A 46 -3.78 -2.18 -2.32
N LEU A 47 -3.84 -3.01 -1.29
CA LEU A 47 -4.95 -3.15 -0.38
C LEU A 47 -4.54 -2.67 0.99
N ILE A 48 -5.39 -1.86 1.62
CA ILE A 48 -5.16 -1.35 2.97
C ILE A 48 -6.36 -1.67 3.86
N HIS A 49 -6.10 -2.19 5.04
CA HIS A 49 -7.12 -2.47 6.05
C HIS A 49 -7.12 -1.35 7.09
N LEU A 50 -8.21 -0.59 7.10
CA LEU A 50 -8.38 0.56 7.99
C LEU A 50 -9.49 0.30 9.01
N GLN A 51 -9.28 0.75 10.25
CA GLN A 51 -10.29 0.80 11.29
C GLN A 51 -10.42 2.24 11.81
N ASN A 52 -11.64 2.70 12.04
CA ASN A 52 -11.85 4.01 12.66
C ASN A 52 -11.25 4.01 14.07
N SER A 53 -10.31 4.93 14.33
CA SER A 53 -9.59 5.00 15.58
C SER A 53 -10.34 5.85 16.61
N ALA A 54 -10.19 5.49 17.89
CA ALA A 54 -10.66 6.33 18.99
C ALA A 54 -9.69 7.50 19.31
N GLN A 55 -8.55 7.59 18.61
CA GLN A 55 -7.47 8.56 18.85
C GLN A 55 -6.99 9.17 17.52
N THR A 56 -6.43 10.37 17.57
CA THR A 56 -5.81 11.03 16.40
C THR A 56 -4.42 11.55 16.79
N PRO A 57 -3.35 11.19 16.06
CA PRO A 57 -3.36 10.26 14.93
C PRO A 57 -3.73 8.83 15.36
N GLY A 58 -4.23 8.04 14.40
CA GLY A 58 -4.39 6.60 14.56
C GLY A 58 -3.04 5.90 14.70
N LYS A 59 -3.07 4.57 14.80
CA LYS A 59 -1.89 3.73 15.01
C LYS A 59 -1.72 2.73 13.86
N MET A 60 -0.47 2.44 13.55
CA MET A 60 -0.12 1.37 12.63
C MET A 60 0.15 0.09 13.42
N ALA A 61 -0.42 -1.03 12.98
CA ALA A 61 -0.18 -2.32 13.58
C ALA A 61 1.29 -2.77 13.33
N PRO A 62 1.90 -3.55 14.26
CA PRO A 62 3.33 -3.90 14.19
C PRO A 62 3.74 -4.74 12.97
N ASP A 63 2.78 -5.42 12.36
CA ASP A 63 2.93 -6.32 11.22
C ASP A 63 2.71 -5.62 9.86
N VAL A 64 2.43 -4.32 9.86
CA VAL A 64 2.31 -3.51 8.64
C VAL A 64 3.70 -3.04 8.20
N ASP A 65 4.17 -3.56 7.07
CA ASP A 65 5.45 -3.19 6.47
C ASP A 65 5.30 -2.88 4.96
N ILE A 66 5.62 -1.63 4.59
CA ILE A 66 5.55 -1.14 3.20
C ILE A 66 6.60 -1.84 2.32
N GLU A 67 7.81 -2.04 2.82
CA GLU A 67 8.91 -2.63 2.06
C GLU A 67 8.70 -4.12 1.82
N GLU A 68 8.20 -4.83 2.81
CA GLU A 68 7.82 -6.23 2.67
C GLU A 68 6.69 -6.39 1.65
N THR A 69 5.64 -5.57 1.76
CA THR A 69 4.52 -5.57 0.81
C THR A 69 4.99 -5.31 -0.62
N LEU A 70 5.85 -4.30 -0.82
CA LEU A 70 6.41 -4.00 -2.14
C LEU A 70 7.28 -5.15 -2.67
N THR A 71 8.14 -5.71 -1.83
CA THR A 71 9.01 -6.82 -2.20
C THR A 71 8.19 -8.03 -2.66
N ALA A 72 7.13 -8.38 -1.91
CA ALA A 72 6.23 -9.47 -2.26
C ALA A 72 5.48 -9.18 -3.57
N ALA A 73 4.89 -7.99 -3.72
CA ALA A 73 4.16 -7.59 -4.91
C ALA A 73 5.01 -7.68 -6.18
N TYR A 74 6.24 -7.17 -6.12
CA TYR A 74 7.16 -7.23 -7.26
C TYR A 74 7.66 -8.65 -7.51
N GLY A 75 7.90 -9.45 -6.47
CA GLY A 75 8.32 -10.85 -6.62
C GLY A 75 7.27 -11.74 -7.29
N ASP A 76 5.99 -11.52 -7.00
CA ASP A 76 4.92 -12.36 -7.54
C ASP A 76 4.37 -11.85 -8.88
N LEU A 77 4.32 -10.53 -9.08
CA LEU A 77 3.72 -9.93 -10.29
C LEU A 77 4.73 -9.65 -11.43
N HIS A 78 6.04 -9.79 -11.19
CA HIS A 78 7.08 -9.71 -12.23
C HIS A 78 7.67 -11.06 -12.65
N ARG A 79 6.98 -12.18 -12.40
CA ARG A 79 7.43 -13.46 -12.96
C ARG A 79 7.32 -13.45 -14.49
N PRO A 80 8.34 -13.99 -15.21
CA PRO A 80 8.39 -14.04 -16.67
C PRO A 80 7.28 -14.89 -17.28
#